data_AF-A0A5J4PBN3-F1
#
_entry.id   AF-A0A5J4PBN3-F1
#
_cell.length_a   1.000
_cell.length_b   1.000
_cell.length_c   1.000
_cell.angle_alpha   90.00
_cell.angle_beta   90.00
_cell.angle_gamma   90.00
#
_symmetry.space_group_name_H-M   'P 1'
#
loop_
_entity.id
_entity.type
_entity.pdbx_description
1 polymer ?
#
loop_
_entity_poly.entity_id
_entity_poly.type
_entity_poly.pdbx_seq_one_letter_code
_entity_poly.pdbx_strand_id
1 'polypeptide(L)'
;SGKNTQSEIDSIIEKNTGAYLVNLEKEYSLIVKNKPMFSRPESRKARWIINDNYLRFWFRSIYPNQPLIEMGKQELLREYIDQNHETYSGLILEKYFREKIAESERVTSIGNYWDNKGKMKLT
;
A
#
# COMPACT_ATOMS: atom_id res chain seq x y z
N SER A 1 -5.95 12.91 1.89
CA SER A 1 -5.70 11.64 2.59
C SER A 1 -6.34 10.50 1.85
N GLY A 2 -5.66 9.36 1.71
CA GLY A 2 -6.20 8.17 1.05
C GLY A 2 -7.36 7.55 1.85
N LYS A 3 -8.31 6.94 1.13
CA LYS A 3 -9.53 6.32 1.65
C LYS A 3 -9.27 4.81 1.74
N ASN A 4 -8.96 4.33 2.94
CA ASN A 4 -8.31 3.03 3.12
C ASN A 4 -8.87 2.22 4.30
N THR A 5 -9.79 2.77 5.08
CA THR A 5 -10.66 1.96 5.94
C THR A 5 -11.82 1.39 5.12
N GLN A 6 -12.38 0.25 5.53
CA GLN A 6 -13.52 -0.34 4.82
C GLN A 6 -14.69 0.64 4.75
N SER A 7 -15.02 1.36 5.84
CA SER A 7 -16.11 2.33 5.85
C SER A 7 -15.91 3.49 4.86
N GLU A 8 -14.66 3.95 4.68
CA GLU A 8 -14.34 4.96 3.66
C GLU A 8 -14.50 4.42 2.24
N ILE A 9 -14.13 3.16 2.00
CA ILE A 9 -14.26 2.51 0.70
C ILE A 9 -15.75 2.25 0.40
N ASP A 10 -16.50 1.72 1.37
CA ASP A 10 -17.95 1.48 1.27
C ASP A 10 -18.69 2.78 0.90
N SER A 11 -18.29 3.91 1.48
CA SER A 11 -18.88 5.22 1.19
C SER A 11 -18.62 5.72 -0.24
N ILE A 12 -17.52 5.30 -0.88
CA ILE A 12 -17.17 5.74 -2.24
C ILE A 12 -17.79 4.81 -3.28
N ILE A 13 -17.81 3.51 -2.98
CA ILE A 13 -18.37 2.50 -3.88
C ILE A 13 -19.89 2.36 -3.68
N GLU A 14 -20.44 2.99 -2.64
CA GLU A 14 -21.86 2.97 -2.26
C GLU A 14 -22.42 1.55 -2.04
N LYS A 15 -21.55 0.64 -1.57
CA LYS A 15 -21.92 -0.76 -1.26
C LYS A 15 -21.02 -1.34 -0.19
N ASN A 16 -21.46 -2.43 0.44
CA ASN A 16 -20.61 -3.18 1.36
C ASN A 16 -19.48 -3.89 0.59
N THR A 17 -18.23 -3.54 0.89
CA THR A 17 -17.04 -4.08 0.22
C THR A 17 -16.34 -5.20 1.00
N GLY A 18 -16.85 -5.59 2.16
CA GLY A 18 -16.18 -6.51 3.09
C GLY A 18 -15.79 -7.85 2.46
N ALA A 19 -16.74 -8.52 1.81
CA ALA A 19 -16.47 -9.81 1.14
C ALA A 19 -15.45 -9.68 0.00
N TYR A 20 -15.53 -8.59 -0.78
CA TYR A 20 -14.61 -8.33 -1.88
C TYR A 20 -13.19 -8.08 -1.39
N LEU A 21 -13.03 -7.27 -0.33
CA LEU A 21 -11.73 -6.99 0.26
C LEU A 21 -11.10 -8.24 0.90
N VAL A 22 -11.92 -9.07 1.55
CA VAL A 22 -11.45 -10.37 2.07
C VAL A 22 -11.01 -11.29 0.93
N ASN A 23 -11.74 -11.32 -0.18
CA ASN A 23 -11.38 -12.12 -1.36
C ASN A 23 -10.05 -11.64 -1.97
N LEU A 24 -9.91 -10.32 -2.16
CA LEU A 24 -8.67 -9.69 -2.66
C LEU A 24 -7.45 -9.95 -1.77
N GLU A 25 -7.66 -10.06 -0.46
CA GLU A 25 -6.63 -10.40 0.52
C GLU A 25 -6.26 -11.88 0.48
N LYS A 26 -7.24 -12.77 0.62
CA LYS A 26 -6.99 -14.19 0.87
C LYS A 26 -6.74 -14.99 -0.40
N GLU A 27 -7.53 -14.76 -1.43
CA GLU A 27 -7.47 -15.57 -2.65
C GLU A 27 -6.43 -15.01 -3.64
N TYR A 28 -6.32 -13.68 -3.71
CA TYR A 28 -5.45 -13.03 -4.71
C TYR A 28 -4.18 -12.42 -4.12
N SER A 29 -4.07 -12.29 -2.79
CA SER A 29 -2.92 -11.68 -2.11
C SER A 29 -2.54 -10.26 -2.60
N LEU A 30 -3.49 -9.55 -3.22
CA LEU A 30 -3.24 -8.23 -3.85
C LEU A 30 -3.24 -7.11 -2.82
N ILE A 31 -3.99 -7.29 -1.74
CA ILE A 31 -4.09 -6.33 -0.64
C ILE A 31 -3.86 -7.02 0.70
N VAL A 32 -3.46 -6.24 1.70
CA VAL A 32 -3.33 -6.71 3.09
C VAL A 32 -3.93 -5.70 4.05
N LYS A 33 -4.38 -6.19 5.21
CA LYS A 33 -4.71 -5.33 6.35
C LYS A 33 -3.43 -4.85 7.03
N ASN A 34 -3.17 -3.55 6.94
CA ASN A 34 -2.20 -2.89 7.79
C ASN A 34 -2.84 -2.48 9.12
N LYS A 35 -2.35 -3.08 10.21
CA LYS A 35 -2.75 -2.76 11.58
C LYS A 35 -1.55 -2.22 12.36
N PRO A 36 -1.73 -1.25 13.28
CA PRO A 36 -0.66 -0.85 14.19
C PRO A 36 -0.16 -2.05 15.00
N MET A 37 1.14 -2.14 15.24
CA MET A 37 1.77 -3.30 15.91
C MET A 37 1.15 -3.61 17.28
N PHE A 38 0.80 -2.58 18.06
CA PHE A 38 0.21 -2.70 19.39
C PHE A 38 -1.33 -2.67 19.39
N SER A 39 -1.96 -2.85 18.23
CA SER A 39 -3.41 -2.88 18.17
C SER A 39 -3.95 -4.22 18.67
N ARG A 40 -5.02 -4.18 19.46
CA ARG A 40 -5.74 -5.38 19.88
C ARG A 40 -6.21 -6.17 18.65
N PRO A 41 -6.29 -7.51 18.70
CA PRO A 41 -6.72 -8.33 17.57
C PRO A 41 -8.05 -7.86 16.94
N GLU A 42 -8.98 -7.40 17.78
CA GLU A 42 -10.33 -6.93 17.45
C GLU A 42 -10.37 -5.49 16.94
N SER A 43 -9.22 -4.81 16.84
CA SER A 43 -9.15 -3.41 16.41
C SER A 43 -9.71 -3.25 15.01
N ARG A 44 -10.79 -2.45 14.92
CA ARG A 44 -11.43 -2.04 13.66
C ARG A 44 -10.65 -0.97 12.89
N LYS A 45 -9.51 -0.52 13.42
CA LYS A 45 -8.67 0.52 12.80
C LYS A 45 -7.75 -0.01 11.69
N ALA A 46 -8.02 -1.19 11.15
CA ALA A 46 -7.25 -1.74 10.04
C ALA A 46 -7.44 -0.86 8.80
N ARG A 47 -6.33 -0.56 8.11
CA ARG A 47 -6.35 0.06 6.79
C ARG A 47 -5.92 -0.95 5.75
N TRP A 48 -6.63 -0.99 4.65
CA TRP A 48 -6.28 -1.80 3.49
C TRP A 48 -5.16 -1.11 2.70
N ILE A 49 -4.15 -1.89 2.31
CA ILE A 49 -3.05 -1.44 1.46
C ILE A 49 -2.83 -2.43 0.32
N ILE A 50 -2.42 -1.93 -0.84
CA ILE A 50 -1.95 -2.79 -1.94
C ILE A 50 -0.62 -3.41 -1.53
N ASN A 51 -0.56 -4.73 -1.49
CA ASN A 51 0.64 -5.47 -1.10
C ASN A 51 1.58 -5.71 -2.28
N ASP A 52 1.00 -5.89 -3.47
CA ASP A 52 1.74 -6.20 -4.68
C ASP A 52 2.50 -4.96 -5.21
N ASN A 53 3.81 -5.12 -5.42
CA ASN A 53 4.68 -4.02 -5.87
C ASN A 53 4.32 -3.59 -7.29
N TYR A 54 3.98 -4.55 -8.17
CA TYR A 54 3.62 -4.27 -9.55
C TYR A 54 2.34 -3.42 -9.63
N LEU A 55 1.26 -3.82 -8.97
CA LEU A 55 0.01 -3.06 -8.93
C LEU A 55 0.20 -1.68 -8.31
N ARG A 56 1.02 -1.59 -7.26
CA ARG A 56 1.32 -0.29 -6.64
C ARG A 56 2.05 0.64 -7.62
N PHE A 57 3.00 0.12 -8.40
CA PHE A 57 3.65 0.88 -9.47
C PHE A 57 2.65 1.28 -10.54
N TRP A 58 1.83 0.33 -11.01
CA TRP A 58 0.83 0.55 -12.05
C TRP A 58 -0.13 1.69 -11.70
N PHE A 59 -0.78 1.63 -10.54
CA PHE A 59 -1.73 2.66 -10.11
C PHE A 59 -1.09 4.01 -9.82
N ARG A 60 0.20 4.03 -9.47
CA ARG A 60 0.93 5.27 -9.19
C ARG A 60 1.46 5.95 -10.45
N SER A 61 1.99 5.17 -11.39
CA SER A 61 2.81 5.71 -12.48
C SER A 61 2.19 5.49 -13.86
N ILE A 62 1.53 4.35 -14.08
CA ILE A 62 1.02 3.99 -15.41
C ILE A 62 -0.42 4.46 -15.60
N TYR A 63 -1.31 4.09 -14.69
CA TYR A 63 -2.73 4.46 -14.75
C TYR A 63 -2.98 5.97 -14.93
N PRO A 64 -2.39 6.88 -14.12
CA PRO A 64 -2.62 8.33 -14.31
C PRO A 64 -1.98 8.91 -15.57
N ASN A 65 -1.03 8.22 -16.18
CA ASN A 65 -0.29 8.68 -17.37
C ASN A 65 -0.66 7.89 -18.64
N GLN A 66 -1.78 7.16 -18.65
CA GLN A 66 -2.27 6.48 -19.84
C GLN A 66 -2.33 7.37 -21.09
N PRO A 67 -2.76 8.64 -21.03
CA PRO A 67 -2.76 9.51 -22.21
C PRO A 67 -1.38 9.68 -22.85
N LEU A 68 -0.29 9.70 -22.07
CA LEU A 68 1.06 9.78 -22.62
C LEU A 68 1.43 8.51 -23.39
N ILE A 69 0.97 7.35 -22.92
CA ILE A 69 1.17 6.06 -23.59
C ILE A 69 0.38 6.03 -24.91
N GLU A 70 -0.88 6.44 -24.88
CA GLU A 70 -1.75 6.48 -26.06
C GLU A 70 -1.23 7.45 -27.13
N MET A 71 -0.63 8.57 -26.72
CA MET A 71 0.02 9.54 -27.61
C MET A 71 1.44 9.12 -28.06
N GLY A 72 1.92 7.95 -27.65
CA GLY A 72 3.27 7.47 -27.98
C GLY A 72 4.41 8.25 -27.32
N LYS A 73 4.13 9.06 -26.29
CA LYS A 73 5.11 9.92 -25.60
C LYS A 73 5.84 9.18 -24.48
N GLN A 74 6.52 8.09 -24.85
CA GLN A 74 7.20 7.20 -23.91
C GLN A 74 8.35 7.88 -23.16
N GLU A 75 9.12 8.76 -23.81
CA GLU A 75 10.23 9.47 -23.17
C GLU A 75 9.75 10.40 -22.04
N LEU A 76 8.66 11.15 -22.27
CA LEU A 76 8.08 12.00 -21.22
C LEU A 76 7.57 11.18 -20.03
N LEU A 77 6.98 10.00 -20.29
CA LEU A 77 6.58 9.09 -19.22
C LEU A 77 7.80 8.57 -18.45
N ARG A 78 8.89 8.23 -19.16
CA ARG A 78 10.14 7.76 -18.56
C ARG A 78 10.76 8.82 -17.66
N GLU A 79 10.87 10.07 -18.13
CA GLU A 79 11.34 11.20 -17.35
C GLU A 79 10.50 11.42 -16.09
N TYR A 80 9.17 11.36 -16.22
CA TYR A 80 8.26 11.47 -15.07
C TYR A 80 8.50 10.36 -14.04
N ILE A 81 8.64 9.12 -14.48
CA ILE A 81 8.88 7.97 -13.60
C ILE A 81 10.23 8.13 -12.90
N ASP A 82 11.29 8.47 -13.63
CA ASP A 82 12.64 8.62 -13.10
C ASP A 82 12.69 9.73 -12.03
N GLN A 83 12.05 10.88 -12.26
CA GLN A 83 11.96 11.98 -11.29
C GLN A 83 11.21 11.59 -10.01
N ASN A 84 10.25 10.67 -10.09
CA ASN A 84 9.44 10.23 -8.95
C ASN A 84 9.94 8.93 -8.31
N HIS A 85 11.02 8.35 -8.85
CA HIS A 85 11.51 7.02 -8.48
C HIS A 85 12.02 6.95 -7.04
N GLU A 86 12.78 7.96 -6.59
CA GLU A 86 13.35 7.96 -5.23
C GLU A 86 12.26 7.88 -4.15
N THR A 87 11.18 8.64 -4.31
CA THR A 87 10.06 8.63 -3.35
C THR A 87 9.31 7.29 -3.36
N TYR A 88 9.24 6.61 -4.51
CA TYR A 88 8.56 5.32 -4.63
C TYR A 88 9.42 4.16 -4.10
N SER A 89 10.69 4.13 -4.47
CA SER A 89 11.63 3.07 -4.10
C SER A 89 11.86 2.97 -2.59
N GLY A 90 11.80 4.09 -1.86
CA GLY A 90 11.93 4.09 -0.40
C GLY A 90 10.95 3.14 0.32
N LEU A 91 9.68 3.08 -0.13
CA LEU A 91 8.67 2.19 0.46
C LEU A 91 8.94 0.72 0.16
N ILE A 92 9.47 0.41 -1.03
CA ILE A 92 9.83 -0.96 -1.42
C ILE A 92 11.05 -1.42 -0.65
N LEU A 93 12.07 -0.57 -0.56
CA LEU A 93 13.29 -0.85 0.19
C LEU A 93 12.98 -1.08 1.67
N GLU A 94 12.11 -0.27 2.26
CA GLU A 94 11.65 -0.48 3.64
C GLU A 94 10.99 -1.85 3.82
N LYS A 95 10.08 -2.24 2.90
CA LYS A 95 9.45 -3.56 2.92
C LYS A 95 10.50 -4.68 2.83
N TYR A 96 11.45 -4.56 1.91
CA TYR A 96 12.54 -5.53 1.73
C TYR A 96 13.40 -5.68 2.99
N PHE A 97 13.82 -4.58 3.61
CA PHE A 97 14.63 -4.64 4.84
C PHE A 97 13.84 -5.25 6.00
N ARG A 98 12.54 -4.95 6.13
CA ARG A 98 11.68 -5.60 7.14
C ARG A 98 11.65 -7.12 6.98
N GLU A 99 11.41 -7.59 5.76
CA GLU A 99 11.37 -9.01 5.43
C GLU A 99 12.73 -9.67 5.73
N LYS A 100 13.83 -9.02 5.34
CA LYS A 100 15.18 -9.51 5.62
C LYS A 100 15.51 -9.58 7.10
N ILE A 101 15.15 -8.58 7.89
CA ILE A 101 15.38 -8.59 9.35
C ILE A 101 14.51 -9.66 10.01
N ALA A 102 13.24 -9.79 9.61
CA ALA A 102 12.35 -10.83 10.14
C ALA A 102 12.85 -12.25 9.85
N GLU A 103 13.54 -12.46 8.73
CA GLU A 103 14.17 -13.74 8.37
C GLU A 103 15.47 -14.02 9.13
N SER A 104 16.26 -13.00 9.46
CA SER A 104 17.65 -13.16 9.94
C SER A 104 17.84 -12.99 11.44
N GLU A 105 17.01 -12.19 12.10
CA GLU A 105 17.18 -11.82 13.50
C GLU A 105 16.11 -12.49 14.39
N ARG A 106 16.44 -12.75 15.67
CA ARG A 106 15.48 -13.26 16.66
C ARG A 106 14.56 -12.14 17.18
N VAL A 107 13.89 -11.44 16.27
CA VAL A 107 12.95 -10.36 16.61
C VAL A 107 11.56 -10.96 16.84
N THR A 108 10.92 -10.58 17.95
CA THR A 108 9.57 -11.05 18.27
C THR A 108 8.47 -10.36 17.48
N SER A 109 8.68 -9.12 17.01
CA SER A 109 7.74 -8.37 16.15
C SER A 109 8.41 -7.15 15.51
N ILE A 110 8.07 -6.87 14.24
CA ILE A 110 8.43 -5.65 13.50
C ILE A 110 7.14 -5.13 12.85
N GLY A 111 6.80 -3.85 13.04
CA GLY A 111 5.47 -3.36 12.63
C GLY A 111 5.40 -1.87 12.34
N ASN A 112 4.18 -1.37 12.17
CA ASN A 112 3.90 0.05 11.95
C ASN A 112 3.40 0.69 13.25
N TYR A 113 3.89 1.88 13.59
CA TYR A 113 3.33 2.75 14.63
C TYR A 113 2.53 3.89 13.98
N TRP A 114 1.44 4.30 14.62
CA TRP A 114 0.59 5.36 14.12
C TRP A 114 0.59 6.47 15.15
N ASP A 115 0.98 7.68 14.73
CA ASP A 115 0.87 8.84 15.60
C ASP A 115 -0.60 9.26 15.79
N ASN A 116 -0.87 10.10 16.80
CA ASN A 116 -2.22 10.60 17.08
C ASN A 116 -2.83 11.43 15.94
N LYS A 117 -2.04 11.80 14.91
CA LYS A 117 -2.49 12.50 13.69
C LYS A 117 -2.74 11.53 12.52
N GLY A 118 -2.65 10.22 12.76
CA GLY A 118 -2.88 9.18 11.76
C GLY A 118 -1.77 9.05 10.72
N LYS A 119 -0.61 9.69 10.92
CA LYS A 119 0.57 9.47 10.09
C LYS A 119 1.29 8.21 10.58
N MET A 120 1.60 7.33 9.63
CA MET A 120 2.37 6.12 9.89
C MET A 120 3.83 6.51 10.13
N LYS A 121 4.39 6.10 11.27
CA LYS A 121 5.80 6.21 11.60
C LYS A 121 6.35 4.83 11.96
N LEU A 122 7.62 4.62 11.70
CA LEU A 122 8.29 3.34 11.85
C LEU A 122 8.88 3.23 13.26
N THR A 123 8.78 2.05 13.87
CA THR A 123 9.43 1.69 15.14
C THR A 123 9.69 0.20 15.11
#